data_AF-A0ABD0C672-F1
#
_entry.id   AF-A0ABD0C672-F1
#
_cell.length_a   1.000
_cell.length_b   1.000
_cell.length_c   1.000
_cell.angle_alpha   90.00
_cell.angle_beta   90.00
_cell.angle_gamma   90.00
#
_symmetry.space_group_name_H-M   'P 1'
#
loop_
_entity.id
_entity.type
_entity.pdbx_description
1 polymer ?
#
loop_
_entity_poly.entity_id
_entity_poly.type
_entity_poly.pdbx_seq_one_letter_code
_entity_poly.pdbx_strand_id
1 'polypeptide(L)'
;MQTIDDSLFQVSVDENGAKVAHLISVTDNYDYLGEEGTKEGTAIAFPVINHDNDWASKMPWTVVDKGDTRVSLTLIDTPKSYKKFPYHFEVMTTYALEGNQVEITFFLKNSSHKEMPFSLGFVLPNNWPTEEGINKISLNNGKHEIDVASTDFKLNVEEDHVTAFIDEIKLEAESSKTFALNLTLK
;
A
#
# COMPACT_ATOMS: atom_id res chain seq x y z
N MET A 1 -1.45 9.80 -12.72
CA MET A 1 -0.47 8.71 -12.59
C MET A 1 0.87 9.34 -12.36
N GLN A 2 1.54 8.94 -11.29
CA GLN A 2 2.84 9.43 -10.87
C GLN A 2 3.87 8.34 -11.13
N THR A 3 5.04 8.72 -11.64
CA THR A 3 6.14 7.78 -11.88
C THR A 3 7.34 8.21 -11.06
N ILE A 4 7.93 7.23 -10.39
CA ILE A 4 9.21 7.32 -9.69
C ILE A 4 10.14 6.25 -10.24
N ASP A 5 11.42 6.54 -10.31
CA ASP A 5 12.42 5.61 -10.83
C ASP A 5 13.79 5.82 -10.19
N ASP A 6 14.58 4.74 -10.22
CA ASP A 6 16.00 4.76 -9.94
C ASP A 6 16.77 3.97 -11.01
N SER A 7 18.04 3.64 -10.76
CA SER A 7 18.85 2.90 -11.73
C SER A 7 18.40 1.46 -11.99
N LEU A 8 17.53 0.90 -11.15
CA LEU A 8 17.12 -0.50 -11.17
C LEU A 8 15.63 -0.67 -11.51
N PHE A 9 14.76 0.21 -11.02
CA PHE A 9 13.32 0.05 -11.11
C PHE A 9 12.58 1.34 -11.48
N GLN A 10 11.41 1.16 -12.09
CA GLN A 10 10.40 2.19 -12.29
C GLN A 10 9.09 1.74 -11.65
N VAL A 11 8.47 2.63 -10.88
CA VAL A 11 7.18 2.41 -10.23
C VAL A 11 6.18 3.44 -10.75
N SER A 12 5.03 2.97 -11.22
CA SER A 12 3.92 3.85 -11.57
C SER A 12 2.80 3.72 -10.55
N VAL A 13 2.42 4.85 -9.95
CA VAL A 13 1.37 4.96 -8.94
C VAL A 13 0.15 5.68 -9.53
N ASP A 14 -1.01 5.02 -9.56
CA ASP A 14 -2.28 5.64 -9.85
C ASP A 14 -2.75 6.45 -8.63
N GLU A 15 -3.08 7.72 -8.86
CA GLU A 15 -3.65 8.61 -7.84
C GLU A 15 -5.04 8.12 -7.40
N ASN A 16 -5.75 7.38 -8.25
CA ASN A 16 -7.02 6.76 -7.87
C ASN A 16 -6.77 5.54 -6.99
N GLY A 17 -6.80 5.76 -5.67
CA GLY A 17 -6.56 4.71 -4.67
C GLY A 17 -5.10 4.58 -4.23
N ALA A 18 -4.23 5.51 -4.66
CA ALA A 18 -2.79 5.48 -4.44
C ALA A 18 -2.18 4.09 -4.74
N LYS A 19 -2.56 3.49 -5.87
CA LYS A 19 -2.24 2.10 -6.21
C LYS A 19 -0.97 2.01 -7.03
N VAL A 20 -0.10 1.04 -6.78
CA VAL A 20 0.94 0.68 -7.75
C VAL A 20 0.28 -0.03 -8.92
N ALA A 21 0.41 0.54 -10.12
CA ALA A 21 -0.10 0.00 -11.38
C ALA A 21 0.98 -0.72 -12.19
N HIS A 22 2.24 -0.32 -12.02
CA HIS A 22 3.39 -0.94 -12.67
C HIS A 22 4.58 -0.97 -11.74
N LEU A 23 5.31 -2.10 -11.76
CA LEU A 23 6.58 -2.26 -11.05
C LEU A 23 7.58 -2.90 -12.00
N ILE A 24 8.38 -2.07 -12.68
CA ILE A 24 9.16 -2.48 -13.85
C ILE A 24 10.66 -2.54 -13.52
N SER A 25 11.30 -3.66 -13.82
CA SER A 25 12.77 -3.79 -13.88
C SER A 25 13.34 -3.05 -15.08
N VAL A 26 14.28 -2.14 -14.87
CA VAL A 26 15.00 -1.42 -15.94
C VAL A 26 15.90 -2.37 -16.73
N THR A 27 16.39 -3.44 -16.10
CA THR A 27 17.39 -4.34 -16.70
C THR A 27 16.79 -5.18 -17.84
N ASP A 28 15.59 -5.68 -17.66
CA ASP A 28 14.95 -6.59 -18.63
C ASP A 28 13.51 -6.19 -19.01
N ASN A 29 13.08 -4.98 -18.61
CA ASN A 29 11.76 -4.41 -18.89
C ASN A 29 10.61 -5.34 -18.48
N TYR A 30 10.79 -6.03 -17.35
CA TYR A 30 9.81 -6.95 -16.79
C TYR A 30 8.94 -6.24 -15.75
N ASP A 31 7.62 -6.37 -15.88
CA ASP A 31 6.66 -5.86 -14.90
C ASP A 31 6.31 -6.96 -13.89
N TYR A 32 6.70 -6.74 -12.63
CA TYR A 32 6.50 -7.66 -11.51
C TYR A 32 5.02 -7.87 -11.13
N LEU A 33 4.11 -7.01 -11.61
CA LEU A 33 2.66 -7.19 -11.40
C LEU A 33 1.99 -8.07 -12.47
N GLY A 34 2.62 -8.24 -13.64
CA GLY A 34 2.03 -8.98 -14.77
C GLY A 34 0.72 -8.36 -15.30
N GLU A 35 0.14 -8.95 -16.36
CA GLU A 35 -1.03 -8.36 -17.05
C GLU A 35 -2.28 -8.22 -16.16
N GLU A 36 -2.51 -9.16 -15.24
CA GLU A 36 -3.65 -9.13 -14.33
C GLU A 36 -3.41 -8.14 -13.18
N GLY A 37 -2.23 -8.17 -12.56
CA GLY A 37 -1.88 -7.23 -11.49
C GLY A 37 -1.81 -5.79 -11.96
N THR A 38 -1.44 -5.52 -13.21
CA THR A 38 -1.51 -4.17 -13.80
C THR A 38 -2.94 -3.67 -13.95
N LYS A 39 -3.93 -4.55 -14.18
CA LYS A 39 -5.34 -4.15 -14.31
C LYS A 39 -5.97 -3.82 -12.96
N GLU A 40 -5.61 -4.58 -11.93
CA GLU A 40 -6.17 -4.43 -10.59
C GLU A 40 -5.44 -3.36 -9.76
N GLY A 41 -4.12 -3.30 -9.96
CA GLY A 41 -3.17 -2.56 -9.15
C GLY A 41 -3.09 -3.11 -7.72
N THR A 42 -2.18 -2.57 -6.92
CA THR A 42 -2.23 -2.84 -5.47
C THR A 42 -3.47 -2.22 -4.86
N ALA A 43 -4.08 -2.82 -3.85
CA ALA A 43 -5.19 -2.19 -3.12
C ALA A 43 -4.72 -1.67 -1.77
N ILE A 44 -5.14 -0.46 -1.40
CA ILE A 44 -5.06 0.04 -0.02
C ILE A 44 -6.48 0.00 0.53
N ALA A 45 -6.65 -0.53 1.73
CA ALA A 45 -7.96 -0.64 2.37
C ALA A 45 -7.99 0.14 3.70
N PHE A 46 -8.93 1.08 3.87
CA PHE A 46 -9.06 1.86 5.11
C PHE A 46 -10.46 2.50 5.32
N PRO A 47 -11.05 2.43 6.53
CA PRO A 47 -10.99 1.36 7.49
C PRO A 47 -11.95 0.25 7.04
N VAL A 48 -11.52 -1.00 7.10
CA VAL A 48 -12.34 -2.17 6.73
C VAL A 48 -13.20 -2.62 7.90
N ILE A 49 -14.00 -1.70 8.48
CA ILE A 49 -14.81 -2.05 9.66
C ILE A 49 -16.04 -2.90 9.29
N ASN A 50 -16.38 -3.08 8.00
CA ASN A 50 -17.47 -3.98 7.53
C ASN A 50 -17.49 -4.22 5.98
N HIS A 51 -16.34 -4.30 5.29
CA HIS A 51 -16.20 -4.45 3.81
C HIS A 51 -16.84 -3.33 2.92
N ASP A 52 -17.97 -2.74 3.30
CA ASP A 52 -18.70 -1.69 2.57
C ASP A 52 -18.10 -0.28 2.71
N ASN A 53 -17.08 -0.10 3.56
CA ASN A 53 -16.53 1.23 3.91
C ASN A 53 -15.03 1.37 3.66
N ASP A 54 -14.47 0.63 2.69
CA ASP A 54 -13.14 0.97 2.20
C ASP A 54 -13.17 2.38 1.57
N TRP A 55 -12.68 3.36 2.32
CA TRP A 55 -12.59 4.75 1.91
C TRP A 55 -11.40 4.98 1.00
N ALA A 56 -10.33 4.20 1.12
CA ALA A 56 -9.14 4.35 0.28
C ALA A 56 -9.48 4.14 -1.21
N SER A 57 -10.40 3.23 -1.55
CA SER A 57 -10.91 3.06 -2.91
C SER A 57 -12.01 4.05 -3.34
N LYS A 58 -12.62 4.79 -2.40
CA LYS A 58 -13.80 5.65 -2.66
C LYS A 58 -13.53 7.14 -2.58
N MET A 59 -12.43 7.53 -1.94
CA MET A 59 -12.09 8.91 -1.66
C MET A 59 -10.96 9.38 -2.59
N PRO A 60 -10.98 10.68 -2.96
CA PRO A 60 -9.91 11.23 -3.78
C PRO A 60 -8.61 11.27 -2.97
N TRP A 61 -7.52 10.90 -3.62
CA TRP A 61 -6.18 11.12 -3.10
C TRP A 61 -5.57 12.37 -3.73
N THR A 62 -4.68 13.01 -2.99
CA THR A 62 -3.93 14.18 -3.43
C THR A 62 -2.44 13.90 -3.33
N VAL A 63 -1.68 14.14 -4.39
CA VAL A 63 -0.21 14.10 -4.33
C VAL A 63 0.27 15.26 -3.47
N VAL A 64 1.00 14.96 -2.40
CA VAL A 64 1.51 15.96 -1.44
C VAL A 64 3.02 16.09 -1.44
N ASP A 65 3.71 15.08 -1.96
CA ASP A 65 5.16 15.11 -2.19
C ASP A 65 5.49 14.28 -3.44
N LYS A 66 6.43 14.76 -4.25
CA LYS A 66 6.90 14.06 -5.45
C LYS A 66 8.34 14.46 -5.75
N GLY A 67 9.23 13.47 -5.71
CA GLY A 67 10.61 13.54 -6.18
C GLY A 67 10.85 12.59 -7.36
N ASP A 68 12.11 12.22 -7.58
CA ASP A 68 12.50 11.26 -8.61
C ASP A 68 12.31 9.82 -8.11
N THR A 69 12.70 9.54 -6.86
CA THR A 69 12.64 8.21 -6.24
C THR A 69 11.54 8.08 -5.19
N ARG A 70 10.65 9.07 -5.04
CA ARG A 70 9.63 9.09 -3.98
C ARG A 70 8.36 9.81 -4.41
N VAL A 71 7.20 9.28 -4.01
CA VAL A 71 5.90 9.95 -4.11
C VAL A 71 5.07 9.71 -2.86
N SER A 72 4.41 10.74 -2.34
CA SER A 72 3.46 10.65 -1.24
C SER A 72 2.09 11.14 -1.68
N LEU A 73 1.06 10.36 -1.41
CA LEU A 73 -0.34 10.68 -1.65
C LEU A 73 -1.10 10.65 -0.33
N THR A 74 -2.03 11.59 -0.15
CA THR A 74 -2.87 11.66 1.06
C THR A 74 -4.34 11.64 0.72
N LEU A 75 -5.15 11.09 1.60
CA LEU A 75 -6.59 11.28 1.64
C LEU A 75 -7.01 11.75 3.04
N ILE A 76 -7.98 12.66 3.09
CA ILE A 76 -8.51 13.23 4.32
C ILE A 76 -10.02 13.11 4.34
N ASP A 77 -10.63 13.14 5.54
CA ASP A 77 -12.08 13.11 5.66
C ASP A 77 -12.76 14.27 4.88
N THR A 78 -14.00 14.00 4.45
CA THR A 78 -14.84 14.95 3.73
C THR A 78 -16.17 15.07 4.48
N PRO A 79 -16.97 16.13 4.24
CA PRO A 79 -18.32 16.21 4.81
C PRO A 79 -19.21 14.98 4.49
N LYS A 80 -18.92 14.25 3.40
CA LYS A 80 -19.65 13.03 3.02
C LYS A 80 -19.16 11.80 3.80
N SER A 81 -17.84 11.59 3.91
CA SER A 81 -17.30 10.47 4.68
C SER A 81 -17.54 10.67 6.18
N TYR A 82 -17.42 11.88 6.70
CA TYR A 82 -17.67 12.22 8.11
C TYR A 82 -19.08 11.84 8.57
N LYS A 83 -20.10 11.98 7.71
CA LYS A 83 -21.47 11.54 8.03
C LYS A 83 -21.58 10.02 8.30
N LYS A 84 -20.72 9.21 7.68
CA LYS A 84 -20.71 7.75 7.83
C LYS A 84 -19.65 7.27 8.82
N PHE A 85 -18.53 7.97 8.90
CA PHE A 85 -17.38 7.69 9.75
C PHE A 85 -16.96 9.02 10.42
N PRO A 86 -17.57 9.37 11.57
CA PRO A 86 -17.49 10.72 12.16
C PRO A 86 -16.18 10.94 12.90
N TYR A 87 -15.10 10.96 12.14
CA TYR A 87 -13.72 11.17 12.56
C TYR A 87 -13.05 12.10 11.56
N HIS A 88 -12.26 13.04 12.09
CA HIS A 88 -11.29 13.77 11.30
C HIS A 88 -10.00 12.97 11.21
N PHE A 89 -9.57 12.64 10.00
CA PHE A 89 -8.44 11.76 9.78
C PHE A 89 -7.64 12.12 8.54
N GLU A 90 -6.40 11.65 8.53
CA GLU A 90 -5.50 11.72 7.38
C GLU A 90 -4.85 10.34 7.22
N VAL A 91 -4.85 9.84 5.97
CA VAL A 91 -4.11 8.65 5.57
C VAL A 91 -3.16 9.08 4.46
N MET A 92 -1.87 8.99 4.71
CA MET A 92 -0.84 9.27 3.73
C MET A 92 -0.06 8.00 3.42
N THR A 93 0.02 7.66 2.14
CA THR A 93 0.84 6.56 1.64
C THR A 93 2.03 7.13 0.89
N THR A 94 3.22 6.64 1.22
CA THR A 94 4.46 7.01 0.53
C THR A 94 5.10 5.77 -0.08
N TYR A 95 5.46 5.89 -1.35
CA TYR A 95 6.31 4.94 -2.07
C TYR A 95 7.69 5.56 -2.23
N ALA A 96 8.73 4.87 -1.77
CA ALA A 96 10.11 5.29 -1.89
C ALA A 96 10.98 4.16 -2.47
N LEU A 97 11.85 4.51 -3.41
CA LEU A 97 12.83 3.60 -4.00
C LEU A 97 14.17 3.72 -3.27
N GLU A 98 14.67 2.59 -2.79
CA GLU A 98 16.02 2.46 -2.21
C GLU A 98 16.71 1.20 -2.74
N GLY A 99 17.52 1.37 -3.79
CA GLY A 99 18.23 0.26 -4.41
C GLY A 99 17.24 -0.72 -5.04
N ASN A 100 17.17 -1.94 -4.51
CA ASN A 100 16.20 -2.93 -5.00
C ASN A 100 14.94 -3.05 -4.15
N GLN A 101 14.66 -2.04 -3.35
CA GLN A 101 13.49 -2.01 -2.47
C GLN A 101 12.52 -0.92 -2.86
N VAL A 102 11.23 -1.25 -2.79
CA VAL A 102 10.14 -0.29 -2.67
C VAL A 102 9.70 -0.29 -1.22
N GLU A 103 10.04 0.76 -0.49
CA GLU A 103 9.49 1.01 0.84
C GLU A 103 8.12 1.66 0.70
N ILE A 104 7.12 1.07 1.34
CA ILE A 104 5.74 1.55 1.36
C ILE A 104 5.40 1.90 2.81
N THR A 105 5.22 3.19 3.09
CA THR A 105 4.82 3.65 4.42
C THR A 105 3.41 4.21 4.43
N PHE A 106 2.67 3.91 5.49
CA PHE A 106 1.32 4.38 5.74
C PHE A 106 1.32 5.21 7.02
N PHE A 107 1.20 6.52 6.88
CA PHE A 107 1.00 7.43 7.99
C PHE A 107 -0.49 7.65 8.23
N LEU A 108 -0.95 7.31 9.44
CA LEU A 108 -2.33 7.44 9.85
C LEU A 108 -2.44 8.44 11.00
N LYS A 109 -3.31 9.44 10.86
CA LYS A 109 -3.53 10.47 11.88
C LYS A 109 -5.00 10.58 12.23
N ASN A 110 -5.29 10.55 13.53
CA ASN A 110 -6.58 10.86 14.09
C ASN A 110 -6.55 12.28 14.64
N SER A 111 -7.24 13.21 13.96
CA SER A 111 -7.36 14.60 14.41
C SER A 111 -8.63 14.84 15.24
N SER A 112 -9.32 13.78 15.65
CA SER A 112 -10.52 13.85 16.48
C SER A 112 -10.17 13.79 17.96
N HIS A 113 -11.03 14.36 18.80
CA HIS A 113 -10.91 14.29 20.27
C HIS A 113 -11.42 12.97 20.88
N LYS A 114 -11.42 11.88 20.11
CA LYS A 114 -11.87 10.54 20.54
C LYS A 114 -11.08 9.44 19.81
N GLU A 115 -10.97 8.28 20.43
CA GLU A 115 -10.35 7.10 19.80
C GLU A 115 -11.03 6.75 18.47
N MET A 116 -10.23 6.59 17.42
CA MET A 116 -10.67 6.22 16.08
C MET A 116 -10.38 4.74 15.81
N PRO A 117 -11.39 3.90 15.57
CA PRO A 117 -11.16 2.53 15.13
C PRO A 117 -10.63 2.53 13.69
N PHE A 118 -9.68 1.67 13.39
CA PHE A 118 -9.20 1.47 12.04
C PHE A 118 -8.72 0.04 11.78
N SER A 119 -8.70 -0.29 10.51
CA SER A 119 -7.94 -1.37 9.93
C SER A 119 -7.26 -0.87 8.67
N LEU A 120 -6.15 -1.49 8.30
CA LEU A 120 -5.33 -1.09 7.18
C LEU A 120 -4.85 -2.33 6.43
N GLY A 121 -5.02 -2.31 5.11
CA GLY A 121 -4.64 -3.40 4.24
C GLY A 121 -3.85 -2.94 3.03
N PHE A 122 -2.94 -3.80 2.58
CA PHE A 122 -2.30 -3.75 1.29
C PHE A 122 -2.46 -5.10 0.57
N VAL A 123 -2.79 -5.06 -0.71
CA VAL A 123 -2.89 -6.25 -1.57
C VAL A 123 -1.88 -6.16 -2.69
N LEU A 124 -1.08 -7.20 -2.87
CA LEU A 124 -0.19 -7.39 -4.01
C LEU A 124 -0.74 -8.53 -4.89
N PRO A 125 -1.31 -8.23 -6.07
CA PRO A 125 -1.74 -9.26 -7.00
C PRO A 125 -0.53 -10.03 -7.52
N ASN A 126 -0.50 -11.34 -7.33
CA ASN A 126 0.56 -12.21 -7.81
C ASN A 126 0.17 -13.71 -7.65
N ASN A 127 0.40 -14.51 -8.69
CA ASN A 127 0.10 -15.94 -8.72
C ASN A 127 1.35 -16.84 -8.73
N TRP A 128 2.53 -16.30 -8.40
CA TRP A 128 3.78 -17.05 -8.38
C TRP A 128 3.81 -17.98 -7.17
N PRO A 129 4.54 -19.11 -7.27
CA PRO A 129 4.84 -19.94 -6.10
C PRO A 129 5.40 -19.10 -4.94
N THR A 130 4.84 -19.34 -3.75
CA THR A 130 5.17 -18.59 -2.54
C THR A 130 5.89 -19.45 -1.50
N GLU A 131 6.85 -18.85 -0.80
CA GLU A 131 7.47 -19.41 0.41
C GLU A 131 7.23 -18.46 1.60
N GLU A 132 6.60 -18.97 2.65
CA GLU A 132 6.30 -18.20 3.86
C GLU A 132 7.46 -18.26 4.87
N GLY A 133 7.83 -17.10 5.39
CA GLY A 133 8.79 -16.93 6.47
C GLY A 133 8.26 -16.04 7.59
N ILE A 134 9.06 -15.84 8.63
CA ILE A 134 8.70 -14.92 9.71
C ILE A 134 8.67 -13.49 9.16
N ASN A 135 7.51 -12.84 9.22
CA ASN A 135 7.32 -11.46 8.77
C ASN A 135 7.69 -11.23 7.28
N LYS A 136 7.70 -12.30 6.48
CA LYS A 136 8.11 -12.25 5.08
C LYS A 136 7.39 -13.33 4.25
N ILE A 137 7.02 -12.99 3.02
CA ILE A 137 6.60 -13.93 1.97
C ILE A 137 7.49 -13.71 0.75
N SER A 138 8.11 -14.76 0.24
CA SER A 138 8.88 -14.73 -1.01
C SER A 138 8.00 -15.26 -2.15
N LEU A 139 7.96 -14.57 -3.28
CA LEU A 139 7.28 -14.99 -4.51
C LEU A 139 8.33 -15.19 -5.60
N ASN A 140 8.37 -16.35 -6.26
CA ASN A 140 9.41 -16.66 -7.26
C ASN A 140 8.84 -17.44 -8.45
N ASN A 141 9.05 -16.93 -9.68
CA ASN A 141 8.60 -17.58 -10.93
C ASN A 141 9.70 -18.34 -11.70
N GLY A 142 10.87 -18.51 -11.09
CA GLY A 142 12.07 -19.12 -11.66
C GLY A 142 13.04 -18.14 -12.31
N LYS A 143 12.60 -16.92 -12.67
CA LYS A 143 13.43 -15.87 -13.27
C LYS A 143 13.49 -14.60 -12.41
N HIS A 144 12.40 -14.26 -11.75
CA HIS A 144 12.21 -13.06 -10.95
C HIS A 144 11.71 -13.45 -9.56
N GLU A 145 12.06 -12.63 -8.57
CA GLU A 145 11.62 -12.82 -7.19
C GLU A 145 11.20 -11.50 -6.53
N ILE A 146 10.15 -11.56 -5.71
CA ILE A 146 9.68 -10.47 -4.86
C ILE A 146 9.64 -10.98 -3.43
N ASP A 147 10.32 -10.30 -2.52
CA ASP A 147 10.10 -10.48 -1.09
C ASP A 147 9.15 -9.41 -0.58
N VAL A 148 8.03 -9.82 0.01
CA VAL A 148 7.10 -8.97 0.75
C VAL A 148 7.42 -9.10 2.24
N ALA A 149 7.82 -8.03 2.92
CA ALA A 149 8.22 -8.10 4.33
C ALA A 149 7.64 -6.96 5.17
N SER A 150 7.14 -7.28 6.37
CA SER A 150 6.66 -6.29 7.34
C SER A 150 6.63 -6.83 8.77
N THR A 151 7.00 -5.98 9.74
CA THR A 151 6.77 -6.23 11.17
C THR A 151 5.49 -5.61 11.70
N ASP A 152 4.84 -4.75 10.91
CA ASP A 152 3.64 -4.00 11.27
C ASP A 152 2.35 -4.69 10.82
N PHE A 153 2.43 -5.48 9.74
CA PHE A 153 1.30 -6.17 9.13
C PHE A 153 1.41 -7.68 9.30
N LYS A 154 0.26 -8.34 9.45
CA LYS A 154 0.16 -9.77 9.26
C LYS A 154 0.14 -10.05 7.76
N LEU A 155 1.07 -10.88 7.28
CA LEU A 155 1.13 -11.31 5.89
C LEU A 155 0.35 -12.61 5.70
N ASN A 156 -0.42 -12.74 4.62
CA ASN A 156 -1.07 -14.00 4.23
C ASN A 156 -0.97 -14.21 2.71
N VAL A 157 -0.91 -15.47 2.30
CA VAL A 157 -0.97 -15.90 0.90
C VAL A 157 -2.41 -16.31 0.56
N GLU A 158 -2.92 -15.79 -0.53
CA GLU A 158 -4.17 -16.21 -1.17
C GLU A 158 -3.84 -16.76 -2.59
N GLU A 159 -4.82 -17.34 -3.29
CA GLU A 159 -4.60 -18.04 -4.56
C GLU A 159 -3.95 -17.17 -5.65
N ASP A 160 -4.32 -15.89 -5.72
CA ASP A 160 -3.93 -14.93 -6.75
C ASP A 160 -3.30 -13.64 -6.20
N HIS A 161 -3.10 -13.55 -4.89
CA HIS A 161 -2.51 -12.37 -4.27
C HIS A 161 -1.88 -12.63 -2.90
N VAL A 162 -1.04 -11.70 -2.47
CA VAL A 162 -0.53 -11.60 -1.10
C VAL A 162 -1.19 -10.42 -0.41
N THR A 163 -1.62 -10.62 0.84
CA THR A 163 -2.17 -9.56 1.69
C THR A 163 -1.20 -9.19 2.80
N ALA A 164 -1.13 -7.91 3.12
CA ALA A 164 -0.54 -7.38 4.35
C ALA A 164 -1.63 -6.62 5.09
N PHE A 165 -2.07 -7.10 6.24
CA PHE A 165 -3.27 -6.59 6.92
C PHE A 165 -3.09 -6.42 8.43
N ILE A 166 -3.73 -5.40 8.98
CA ILE A 166 -3.91 -5.18 10.42
C ILE A 166 -5.35 -4.77 10.69
N ASP A 167 -5.98 -5.38 11.70
CA ASP A 167 -7.41 -5.21 11.99
C ASP A 167 -7.69 -4.79 13.44
N GLU A 168 -8.87 -4.21 13.64
CA GLU A 168 -9.49 -3.87 14.93
C GLU A 168 -8.61 -3.03 15.88
N ILE A 169 -7.76 -2.17 15.31
CA ILE A 169 -6.90 -1.29 16.11
C ILE A 169 -7.64 0.02 16.41
N LYS A 170 -7.26 0.63 17.53
CA LYS A 170 -7.67 2.00 17.88
C LYS A 170 -6.48 2.94 17.77
N LEU A 171 -6.71 4.08 17.14
CA LEU A 171 -5.78 5.21 17.16
C LEU A 171 -6.29 6.23 18.17
N GLU A 172 -5.43 6.57 19.15
CA GLU A 172 -5.75 7.52 20.22
C GLU A 172 -6.22 8.88 19.66
N ALA A 173 -6.99 9.62 20.47
CA ALA A 173 -7.37 10.98 20.14
C ALA A 173 -6.13 11.85 19.86
N GLU A 174 -6.21 12.70 18.82
CA GLU A 174 -5.15 13.65 18.47
C GLU A 174 -3.75 13.02 18.29
N SER A 175 -3.71 11.77 17.80
CA SER A 175 -2.48 10.99 17.65
C SER A 175 -2.24 10.54 16.22
N SER A 176 -1.04 10.02 15.97
CA SER A 176 -0.67 9.44 14.68
C SER A 176 0.19 8.20 14.85
N LYS A 177 0.14 7.30 13.87
CA LYS A 177 0.96 6.10 13.80
C LYS A 177 1.42 5.85 12.36
N THR A 178 2.62 5.31 12.21
CA THR A 178 3.17 4.91 10.90
C THR A 178 3.31 3.39 10.86
N PHE A 179 3.03 2.81 9.70
CA PHE A 179 3.22 1.39 9.39
C PHE A 179 4.06 1.26 8.13
N ALA A 180 4.87 0.21 8.04
CA ALA A 180 5.75 -0.02 6.90
C ALA A 180 5.59 -1.42 6.31
N LEU A 181 5.72 -1.49 4.99
CA LEU A 181 5.80 -2.70 4.19
C LEU A 181 6.94 -2.51 3.18
N ASN A 182 7.79 -3.52 3.02
CA ASN A 182 8.88 -3.49 2.06
C ASN A 182 8.67 -4.54 0.98
N LEU A 183 8.86 -4.14 -0.28
CA LEU A 183 8.98 -5.04 -1.42
C LEU A 183 10.46 -5.06 -1.84
N THR A 184 11.12 -6.21 -1.78
CA THR A 184 12.50 -6.36 -2.31
C THR A 184 12.46 -7.15 -3.60
N LEU A 185 12.99 -6.58 -4.67
CA LEU A 185 12.94 -7.14 -6.02
C LEU A 185 14.28 -7.76 -6.40
N LYS A 186 14.24 -8.93 -7.02
CA LYS A 186 15.43 -9.68 -7.46
C LYS A 186 15.24 -10.27 -8.85
#